data_AF-H2YWX2-F1
#
_entry.id   AF-H2YWX2-F1
#
_cell.length_a   1.000
_cell.length_b   1.000
_cell.length_c   1.000
_cell.angle_alpha   90.00
_cell.angle_beta   90.00
_cell.angle_gamma   90.00
#
_symmetry.space_group_name_H-M   'P 1'
#
loop_
_entity.id
_entity.type
_entity.pdbx_description
1 polymer ?
#
loop_
_entity_poly.entity_id
_entity_poly.type
_entity_poly.pdbx_seq_one_letter_code
_entity_poly.pdbx_strand_id
1 'polypeptide(L)'
;MTPGFNKLPKIRDAEKEGMLGTVFGVSGPVVTAQHMSGAAMYELVRVGHSELVGEIIRLDGDRATIQVYEETSGVIVGDPVLRTGKPLS
;
A
#
# COMPACT_ATOMS: atom_id res chain seq x y z
N MET A 1 -17.12 -6.56 -7.19
CA MET A 1 -16.01 -7.19 -6.45
C MET A 1 -15.02 -7.70 -7.49
N THR A 2 -13.92 -6.98 -7.71
CA THR A 2 -13.00 -7.22 -8.83
C THR A 2 -12.24 -8.55 -8.60
N PRO A 3 -12.25 -9.52 -9.53
CA PRO A 3 -11.75 -10.88 -9.28
C PRO A 3 -10.24 -11.07 -8.96
N GLY A 4 -9.44 -10.01 -8.86
CA GLY A 4 -7.97 -10.12 -8.75
C GLY A 4 -7.36 -10.00 -7.35
N PHE A 5 -8.01 -9.28 -6.42
CA PHE A 5 -7.35 -8.85 -5.18
C PHE A 5 -7.15 -9.94 -4.12
N ASN A 6 -7.94 -11.02 -4.17
CA ASN A 6 -7.83 -12.11 -3.18
C ASN A 6 -6.51 -12.90 -3.26
N LYS A 7 -5.73 -12.73 -4.34
CA LYS A 7 -4.43 -13.39 -4.53
C LYS A 7 -3.23 -12.51 -4.15
N LEU A 8 -3.47 -11.28 -3.70
CA LEU A 8 -2.40 -10.39 -3.27
C LEU A 8 -1.81 -10.87 -1.94
N PRO A 9 -0.48 -10.81 -1.76
CA PRO A 9 0.18 -11.06 -0.49
C PRO A 9 -0.48 -10.29 0.67
N LYS A 10 -0.48 -10.91 1.85
CA LYS A 10 -0.91 -10.30 3.11
C LYS A 10 0.30 -9.90 3.96
N ILE A 11 0.10 -8.98 4.89
CA ILE A 11 1.16 -8.47 5.79
C ILE A 11 1.81 -9.61 6.57
N ARG A 12 1.01 -10.55 7.06
CA ARG A 12 1.51 -11.74 7.78
C ARG A 12 2.40 -12.66 6.91
N ASP A 13 2.27 -12.57 5.59
CA ASP A 13 3.03 -13.38 4.63
C ASP A 13 4.30 -12.64 4.17
N ALA A 14 4.56 -11.43 4.68
CA ALA A 14 5.72 -10.63 4.30
C ALA A 14 7.02 -11.27 4.82
N GLU A 15 7.76 -11.95 3.95
CA GLU A 15 9.01 -12.65 4.28
C GLU A 15 10.20 -11.71 4.57
N LYS A 16 10.11 -10.43 4.19
CA LYS A 16 11.20 -9.45 4.29
C LYS A 16 10.68 -8.13 4.82
N GLU A 17 11.29 -7.64 5.90
CA GLU A 17 10.97 -6.32 6.49
C GLU A 17 11.05 -5.19 5.46
N GLY A 18 11.97 -5.26 4.50
CA GLY A 18 12.11 -4.26 3.44
C GLY A 18 10.92 -4.16 2.47
N MET A 19 9.92 -5.04 2.56
CA MET A 19 8.66 -4.92 1.80
C MET A 19 7.61 -4.05 2.50
N LEU A 20 7.86 -3.67 3.75
CA LEU A 20 6.94 -2.88 4.57
C LEU A 20 7.38 -1.41 4.57
N GLY A 21 6.47 -0.55 4.15
CA GLY A 21 6.49 0.87 4.44
C GLY A 21 5.53 1.21 5.58
N THR A 22 5.35 2.51 5.80
CA THR A 22 4.51 3.03 6.87
C THR A 22 3.68 4.21 6.38
N VAL A 23 2.42 4.29 6.78
CA VAL A 23 1.56 5.44 6.50
C VAL A 23 2.16 6.69 7.11
N PHE A 24 2.45 7.67 6.27
CA PHE A 24 2.91 9.01 6.63
C PHE A 24 1.74 10.00 6.74
N GLY A 25 0.68 9.81 5.95
CA GLY A 25 -0.51 10.66 6.00
C GLY A 25 -1.68 10.11 5.18
N VAL A 26 -2.89 10.53 5.55
CA VAL A 26 -4.14 10.11 4.91
C VAL A 26 -4.95 11.37 4.55
N SER A 27 -5.42 11.45 3.30
CA SER A 27 -6.24 12.55 2.79
C SER A 27 -7.35 11.99 1.91
N GLY A 28 -8.52 11.71 2.51
CA GLY A 28 -9.61 11.02 1.83
C GLY A 28 -9.13 9.65 1.33
N PRO A 29 -9.34 9.29 0.05
CA PRO A 29 -8.95 7.99 -0.48
C PRO A 29 -7.46 7.91 -0.87
N VAL A 30 -6.68 8.99 -0.64
CA VAL A 30 -5.25 9.05 -0.96
C VAL A 30 -4.44 8.89 0.31
N VAL A 31 -3.49 7.96 0.29
CA VAL A 31 -2.55 7.68 1.38
C VAL A 31 -1.15 7.98 0.91
N THR A 32 -0.36 8.66 1.74
CA THR A 32 1.08 8.82 1.53
C THR A 32 1.80 7.86 2.47
N ALA A 33 2.71 7.06 1.94
CA ALA A 33 3.55 6.13 2.71
C ALA A 33 5.03 6.52 2.59
N GLN A 34 5.81 6.21 3.62
CA GLN A 34 7.27 6.36 3.68
C GLN A 34 7.94 4.98 3.85
N HIS A 35 9.26 4.91 3.69
CA HIS A 35 10.01 3.65 3.62
C HIS A 35 9.54 2.78 2.44
N MET A 36 9.23 3.42 1.32
CA MET A 36 8.72 2.78 0.11
C MET A 36 9.80 2.55 -0.95
N SER A 37 11.07 2.62 -0.55
CA SER A 37 12.21 2.28 -1.42
C SER A 37 12.03 0.92 -2.10
N GLY A 38 12.22 0.92 -3.42
CA GLY A 38 12.03 -0.27 -4.26
C GLY A 38 10.59 -0.54 -4.68
N ALA A 39 9.62 0.32 -4.31
CA ALA A 39 8.27 0.28 -4.86
C ALA A 39 8.25 0.71 -6.33
N ALA A 40 7.28 0.19 -7.09
CA ALA A 40 7.07 0.57 -8.48
C ALA A 40 5.78 1.38 -8.68
N MET A 41 5.78 2.23 -9.71
CA MET A 41 4.55 2.86 -10.20
C MET A 41 3.56 1.80 -10.64
N TYR A 42 2.27 2.01 -10.36
CA TYR A 42 1.17 1.08 -10.64
C TYR A 42 1.24 -0.26 -9.88
N GLU A 43 2.15 -0.37 -8.91
CA GLU A 43 2.21 -1.52 -8.03
C GLU A 43 1.03 -1.51 -7.06
N LEU A 44 0.42 -2.68 -6.86
CA LEU A 44 -0.60 -2.88 -5.84
C LEU A 44 0.02 -3.01 -4.46
N VAL A 45 -0.68 -2.47 -3.46
CA VAL A 45 -0.24 -2.47 -2.06
C VAL A 45 -1.39 -2.85 -1.13
N ARG A 46 -1.04 -3.29 0.09
CA ARG A 46 -1.96 -3.39 1.22
C ARG A 46 -1.71 -2.23 2.17
N VAL A 47 -2.75 -1.52 2.58
CA VAL A 47 -2.66 -0.35 3.46
C VAL A 47 -3.40 -0.61 4.77
N GLY A 48 -2.75 -0.31 5.89
CA GLY A 48 -3.38 -0.42 7.20
C GLY A 48 -3.46 -1.85 7.72
N HIS A 49 -3.87 -1.96 8.97
CA HIS A 49 -4.12 -3.25 9.63
C HIS A 49 -5.28 -4.04 9.00
N SER A 50 -6.20 -3.35 8.34
CA SER A 50 -7.30 -3.94 7.57
C SER A 50 -6.88 -4.44 6.18
N GLU A 51 -5.61 -4.24 5.79
CA GLU A 51 -5.05 -4.66 4.49
C GLU A 51 -5.86 -4.17 3.28
N LEU A 52 -6.27 -2.91 3.31
CA LEU A 52 -7.02 -2.26 2.23
C LEU A 52 -6.21 -2.27 0.94
N VAL A 53 -6.84 -2.54 -0.19
CA VAL A 53 -6.13 -2.55 -1.47
C VAL A 53 -5.94 -1.14 -1.99
N GLY A 54 -4.70 -0.81 -2.36
CA GLY A 54 -4.39 0.43 -3.08
C GLY A 54 -3.40 0.21 -4.22
N GLU A 55 -3.20 1.28 -4.99
CA GLU A 55 -2.30 1.34 -6.13
C GLU A 55 -1.38 2.55 -6.00
N ILE A 56 -0.09 2.36 -6.25
CA ILE A 56 0.88 3.46 -6.25
C ILE A 56 0.70 4.31 -7.52
N ILE A 57 0.36 5.58 -7.31
CA ILE A 57 0.10 6.56 -8.39
C ILE A 57 1.16 7.67 -8.48
N ARG A 58 2.10 7.73 -7.53
CA ARG A 58 3.28 8.61 -7.56
C ARG A 58 4.38 8.05 -6.67
N LEU A 59 5.62 8.23 -7.09
CA LEU A 59 6.83 8.01 -6.28
C LEU A 59 7.61 9.32 -6.16
N ASP A 60 8.09 9.62 -4.95
CA ASP A 60 8.94 10.77 -4.65
C ASP A 60 10.00 10.37 -3.61
N GLY A 61 11.21 10.08 -4.08
CA GLY A 61 12.28 9.53 -3.26
C GLY A 61 11.86 8.23 -2.56
N ASP A 62 11.83 8.26 -1.23
CA ASP A 62 11.42 7.12 -0.39
C ASP A 62 9.91 7.12 -0.02
N ARG A 63 9.13 8.04 -0.62
CA ARG A 63 7.69 8.15 -0.40
C ARG A 63 6.90 7.68 -1.62
N ALA A 64 5.73 7.10 -1.35
CA ALA A 64 4.74 6.74 -2.36
C ALA A 64 3.39 7.40 -2.06
N THR A 65 2.74 7.93 -3.10
CA THR A 65 1.32 8.28 -3.04
C THR A 65 0.50 7.11 -3.56
N ILE A 66 -0.47 6.67 -2.76
CA ILE A 66 -1.28 5.48 -2.98
C ILE A 66 -2.74 5.91 -3.09
N GLN A 67 -3.40 5.50 -4.17
CA GLN A 67 -4.85 5.56 -4.30
C GLN A 67 -5.44 4.28 -3.71
N VAL A 68 -6.24 4.40 -2.64
CA VAL A 68 -6.92 3.26 -2.03
C VAL A 68 -8.27 3.06 -2.72
N TYR A 69 -8.63 1.81 -3.01
CA TYR A 69 -9.90 1.47 -3.67
C TYR A 69 -11.07 1.32 -2.69
N GLU A 70 -10.76 1.14 -1.42
CA GLU A 70 -11.69 1.00 -0.30
C GLU A 70 -11.68 2.24 0.59
N GLU A 71 -12.64 2.33 1.51
CA GLU A 71 -12.72 3.44 2.45
C GLU A 71 -11.54 3.41 3.43
N THR A 72 -10.81 4.52 3.56
CA THR A 72 -9.63 4.67 4.43
C THR A 72 -9.97 4.99 5.88
N SER A 73 -11.24 4.87 6.25
CA SER A 73 -11.72 5.08 7.62
C SER A 73 -11.02 4.11 8.57
N GLY A 74 -10.31 4.67 9.56
CA GLY A 74 -9.54 3.92 10.54
C GLY A 74 -8.07 3.67 10.19
N VAL A 75 -7.61 4.06 8.99
CA VAL A 75 -6.17 4.10 8.68
C VAL A 75 -5.54 5.31 9.37
N ILE A 76 -4.46 5.08 10.11
CA ILE A 76 -3.75 6.15 10.84
C ILE A 76 -2.27 6.24 10.45
N VAL A 77 -1.64 7.36 10.80
CA VAL A 77 -0.18 7.50 10.66
C VAL A 77 0.52 6.46 11.52
N GLY A 78 1.53 5.80 10.95
CA GLY A 78 2.23 4.70 11.61
C GLY A 78 1.74 3.31 11.19
N ASP A 79 0.59 3.22 10.52
CA ASP A 79 0.06 1.94 10.04
C ASP A 79 0.97 1.30 8.96
N PRO A 80 0.99 -0.04 8.86
CA PRO A 80 1.82 -0.73 7.89
C PRO A 80 1.31 -0.54 6.45
N VAL A 81 2.25 -0.52 5.50
CA VAL A 81 1.95 -0.58 4.06
C VAL A 81 2.78 -1.69 3.43
N LEU A 82 2.15 -2.74 2.91
CA LEU A 82 2.85 -3.84 2.23
C LEU A 82 2.90 -3.63 0.73
N ARG A 83 4.11 -3.70 0.18
CA ARG A 83 4.39 -3.76 -1.25
C ARG A 83 4.19 -5.17 -1.77
N THR A 84 3.39 -5.35 -2.82
CA THR A 84 3.13 -6.69 -3.37
C THR A 84 4.09 -7.07 -4.51
N GLY A 85 4.84 -6.10 -5.05
CA GLY A 85 5.71 -6.27 -6.21
C GLY A 85 4.97 -6.61 -7.50
N LYS A 86 3.64 -6.50 -7.52
CA LYS A 86 2.78 -6.89 -8.64
C LYS A 86 1.98 -5.68 -9.14
N PRO A 87 1.93 -5.46 -10.46
CA PRO A 87 0.94 -4.54 -11.04
C PRO A 87 -0.46 -5.18 -11.00
N LEU A 88 -1.48 -4.39 -11.37
CA LEU A 88 -2.87 -4.86 -11.49
C LEU A 88 -3.11 -5.90 -12.61
N SER A 89 -2.10 -6.23 -13.43
CA SER A 89 -2.18 -7.16 -14.57
C SER A 89 -1.41 -8.47 -14.35
#